data_AF-A0A1B7VFB3-F1
#
_entry.id   AF-A0A1B7VFB3-F1
#
_cell.length_a   1.000
_cell.length_b   1.000
_cell.length_c   1.000
_cell.angle_alpha   90.00
_cell.angle_beta   90.00
_cell.angle_gamma   90.00
#
_symmetry.space_group_name_H-M   'P 1'
#
loop_
_entity.id
_entity.type
_entity.pdbx_description
1 polymer ?
#
loop_
_entity_poly.entity_id
_entity_poly.type
_entity_poly.pdbx_seq_one_letter_code
_entity_poly.pdbx_strand_id
1 'polypeptide(L)' 'MNPIQLFELASRQAEWLSVRQQVVATNIANVNTPKFMAKDITPFSAVLDKTGMVQGMAVTQPGHMAAADYSDRNIAVEEE' A
#
# COMPACT_ATOMS: atom_id res chain seq x y z
N MET A 1 -12.03 4.14 17.61
CA MET A 1 -10.77 3.67 16.99
C MET A 1 -10.06 2.82 18.04
N ASN A 2 -9.83 1.52 17.76
CA ASN A 2 -9.10 0.67 18.70
C ASN A 2 -7.59 1.01 18.63
N PRO A 3 -6.88 1.15 19.76
CA PRO A 3 -5.45 1.51 19.78
C PRO A 3 -4.57 0.60 18.91
N ILE A 4 -4.91 -0.69 18.82
CA ILE A 4 -4.21 -1.68 18.00
C ILE A 4 -4.25 -1.31 16.51
N GLN A 5 -5.36 -0.77 16.02
CA GLN A 5 -5.51 -0.38 14.61
C GLN A 5 -4.67 0.86 14.25
N LEU A 6 -4.41 1.76 15.20
CA LEU A 6 -3.55 2.94 14.98
C LEU A 6 -2.08 2.53 14.84
N PHE A 7 -1.61 1.60 15.66
CA PHE A 7 -0.24 1.09 15.56
C PHE A 7 -0.01 0.29 14.27
N GLU A 8 -0.98 -0.50 13.85
CA GLU A 8 -0.93 -1.20 12.56
C GLU A 8 -0.83 -0.22 11.38
N LEU A 9 -1.63 0.85 11.41
CA LEU A 9 -1.56 1.92 10.39
C LEU A 9 -0.19 2.61 10.39
N ALA A 10 0.33 2.97 11.56
CA ALA A 10 1.63 3.62 11.69
C ALA A 10 2.77 2.70 11.18
N SER A 11 2.71 1.40 11.47
CA SER A 11 3.68 0.42 10.97
C SER A 11 3.64 0.35 9.44
N ARG A 12 2.45 0.26 8.85
CA ARG A 12 2.28 0.26 7.38
C ARG A 12 2.80 1.54 6.74
N GLN A 13 2.58 2.69 7.37
CA GLN A 13 3.11 3.96 6.88
C GLN A 13 4.64 3.98 6.93
N ALA A 14 5.25 3.47 8.00
CA ALA A 14 6.70 3.37 8.12
C ALA A 14 7.30 2.45 7.05
N GLU A 15 6.67 1.30 6.78
CA GLU A 15 7.05 0.38 5.71
C GLU A 15 6.98 1.07 4.33
N TRP A 16 5.84 1.73 4.02
CA TRP A 16 5.67 2.48 2.78
C TRP A 16 6.73 3.58 2.59
N LEU A 17 7.04 4.33 3.66
CA LEU A 17 8.07 5.36 3.64
C LEU A 17 9.47 4.78 3.39
N SER A 18 9.78 3.62 3.97
CA SER A 18 11.06 2.95 3.76
C SER A 18 11.26 2.57 2.28
N VAL A 19 10.22 1.99 1.66
CA VAL A 19 10.24 1.67 0.22
C VAL A 19 10.40 2.94 -0.62
N ARG A 20 9.68 4.02 -0.28
CA ARG A 20 9.80 5.29 -1.00
C ARG A 20 11.21 5.87 -0.93
N GLN A 21 11.83 5.82 0.25
CA GLN A 21 13.20 6.31 0.43
C GLN A 21 14.19 5.55 -0.44
N GLN A 22 14.02 4.24 -0.62
CA GLN A 22 14.85 3.44 -1.51
C GLN A 22 14.70 3.86 -2.99
N VAL A 23 13.48 4.14 -3.43
CA VAL A 23 13.20 4.63 -4.79
C VAL A 23 13.82 6.01 -5.00
N VAL A 24 13.63 6.93 -4.05
CA VAL A 24 14.24 8.27 -4.11
C VAL A 24 15.77 8.18 -4.14
N ALA A 25 16.38 7.34 -3.32
CA ALA A 25 17.82 7.12 -3.33
C ALA A 25 18.30 6.58 -4.69
N THR A 26 17.53 5.68 -5.30
CA THR A 26 17.81 5.12 -6.63
C THR A 26 17.73 6.19 -7.71
N ASN A 27 16.73 7.08 -7.66
CA ASN A 27 16.59 8.20 -8.59
C ASN A 27 17.78 9.16 -8.45
N ILE A 28 18.18 9.49 -7.23
CA ILE A 28 19.33 10.37 -6.96
C ILE A 28 20.62 9.73 -7.49
N ALA A 29 20.83 8.45 -7.23
CA ALA A 29 22.02 7.72 -7.67
C ALA A 29 22.17 7.67 -9.21
N ASN A 30 21.05 7.72 -9.94
CA ASN A 30 21.03 7.61 -11.40
C ASN A 30 20.69 8.93 -12.13
N VAL A 31 20.72 10.07 -11.44
CA VAL A 31 20.32 11.37 -12.01
C VAL A 31 21.10 11.76 -13.27
N ASN A 32 22.35 11.32 -13.39
CA ASN A 32 23.23 11.60 -14.53
C ASN A 32 23.40 10.40 -15.48
N THR A 33 22.66 9.32 -15.28
CA THR A 33 22.72 8.13 -16.13
C THR A 33 21.90 8.39 -17.40
N PRO A 34 22.51 8.36 -18.62
CA PRO A 34 21.77 8.59 -19.84
C PRO A 34 20.62 7.58 -20.00
N LYS A 35 19.46 8.06 -20.43
CA LYS A 35 18.22 7.26 -20.61
C LYS A 35 17.61 6.68 -19.32
N PHE A 36 18.07 7.08 -18.14
CA PHE A 36 17.40 6.70 -16.89
C PHE A 36 16.12 7.52 -16.68
N MET A 37 15.01 6.84 -16.39
CA MET A 37 13.73 7.46 -16.02
C MET A 37 13.52 7.31 -14.51
N ALA A 38 13.07 8.40 -13.89
CA ALA A 38 12.76 8.40 -12.47
C ALA A 38 11.53 7.52 -12.20
N LYS A 39 11.51 6.84 -11.06
CA LYS A 39 10.40 5.99 -10.62
C LYS A 39 9.73 6.60 -9.40
N ASP A 40 8.46 6.30 -9.19
CA ASP A 40 7.76 6.59 -7.93
C ASP A 40 6.96 5.35 -7.48
N ILE A 41 6.39 5.42 -6.29
CA ILE A 41 5.56 4.33 -5.75
C ILE A 41 4.11 4.76 -5.64
N THR A 42 3.21 3.78 -5.65
CA THR A 42 1.79 4.01 -5.46
C THR A 42 1.53 4.82 -4.17
N PRO A 43 0.64 5.84 -4.21
CA PRO A 43 0.36 6.67 -3.03
C PRO A 43 -0.13 5.86 -1.83
N PHE A 44 0.27 6.28 -0.63
CA PHE A 44 -0.15 5.60 0.61
C PHE A 44 -1.68 5.52 0.78
N SER A 45 -2.42 6.52 0.28
CA SER A 45 -3.90 6.49 0.29
C SER A 45 -4.47 5.29 -0.45
N ALA A 46 -3.90 4.92 -1.60
CA ALA A 46 -4.35 3.75 -2.36
C ALA A 46 -3.96 2.43 -1.67
N VAL A 47 -2.89 2.42 -0.87
CA VAL A 47 -2.54 1.27 0.01
C VAL A 47 -3.55 1.16 1.17
N LEU A 48 -3.99 2.30 1.70
CA LEU A 48 -5.02 2.36 2.74
C LEU A 48 -6.40 1.95 2.21
N ASP A 49 -6.77 2.37 1.00
CA ASP A 49 -8.06 2.04 0.38
C ASP A 49 -8.17 0.53 0.08
N LYS A 50 -7.06 -0.12 -0.30
CA LYS A 50 -6.97 -1.59 -0.42
C LYS A 50 -7.18 -2.30 0.92
N THR A 51 -6.82 -1.68 2.04
CA THR A 51 -7.07 -2.21 3.39
C THR A 51 -8.44 -1.80 3.96
N GLY A 52 -9.05 -0.76 3.40
CA GLY A 52 -10.45 -0.36 3.66
C GLY A 52 -11.49 -1.32 3.05
N MET A 53 -11.08 -2.26 2.18
CA MET A 53 -11.94 -3.36 1.72
C MET A 53 -12.21 -4.44 2.77
N VAL A 54 -11.75 -4.24 4.02
CA VAL A 54 -12.34 -4.89 5.20
C VAL A 54 -13.63 -4.17 5.65
N GLN A 55 -14.26 -3.34 4.80
CA GLN A 55 -15.71 -3.17 4.83
C GLN A 55 -16.35 -4.47 4.28
N GLY A 56 -16.17 -5.57 5.02
CA GLY A 56 -16.74 -6.87 4.69
C GLY A 56 -18.22 -6.69 4.36
N MET A 57 -18.59 -7.14 3.16
CA MET A 57 -19.91 -6.91 2.57
C MET A 57 -21.03 -7.16 3.60
N ALA A 58 -21.98 -6.23 3.70
CA ALA A 58 -23.17 -6.45 4.51
C ALA A 58 -23.90 -7.70 4.00
N VAL A 59 -24.10 -8.69 4.86
CA VAL A 59 -24.91 -9.87 4.56
C VAL A 59 -26.35 -9.40 4.40
N THR A 60 -26.77 -9.16 3.16
CA THR A 60 -28.11 -8.61 2.85
C THR A 60 -29.23 -9.64 2.99
N GLN A 61 -28.88 -10.93 3.15
CA GLN A 61 -29.83 -12.04 3.23
C GLN A 61 -29.37 -13.08 4.27
N PRO A 62 -30.27 -13.64 5.11
CA PRO A 62 -29.91 -14.51 6.25
C PRO A 62 -29.16 -15.82 5.92
N GLY A 63 -29.05 -16.19 4.64
CA GLY A 63 -28.41 -17.43 4.19
C GLY A 63 -27.03 -17.26 3.52
N HIS A 64 -26.48 -16.04 3.45
CA HIS A 64 -25.18 -15.82 2.79
C HIS A 64 -24.01 -15.87 3.78
N MET A 65 -22.84 -16.33 3.30
CA MET A 65 -21.59 -16.34 4.06
C MET A 65 -20.87 -14.99 3.91
N ALA A 66 -20.27 -14.50 5.00
CA ALA A 66 -19.44 -13.30 4.97
C ALA A 66 -18.14 -13.55 4.18
N ALA A 67 -17.63 -12.52 3.50
CA ALA A 67 -16.44 -12.60 2.66
C ALA A 67 -15.20 -13.05 3.47
N ALA A 68 -14.47 -14.05 2.96
CA ALA A 68 -13.16 -14.43 3.47
C ALA A 68 -12.09 -13.50 2.88
N ASP A 69 -11.35 -12.80 3.74
CA ASP A 69 -10.30 -11.86 3.34
C ASP A 69 -8.98 -12.60 3.08
N TYR A 70 -8.54 -12.62 1.83
CA TYR A 70 -7.22 -13.06 1.38
C TYR A 70 -6.51 -11.86 0.74
N SER A 71 -6.12 -10.87 1.54
CA SER A 71 -5.39 -9.70 1.03
C SER A 71 -3.94 -10.06 0.68
N ASP A 72 -3.69 -10.07 -0.63
CA ASP A 72 -2.39 -10.24 -1.29
C ASP A 72 -1.40 -9.12 -0.91
N ARG A 73 -0.13 -9.49 -0.66
CA ARG A 73 0.88 -8.69 0.07
C ARG A 73 1.81 -7.86 -0.83
N ASN A 74 1.36 -7.42 -2.01
CA ASN A 74 2.27 -6.81 -3.00
C ASN A 74 2.09 -5.30 -3.13
N ILE A 75 3.05 -4.55 -2.57
CA ILE A 75 3.32 -3.15 -2.93
C ILE A 75 4.01 -3.17 -4.30
N ALA A 76 3.36 -2.61 -5.33
CA ALA A 76 3.93 -2.54 -6.68
C ALA A 76 4.67 -1.21 -6.88
N VAL A 77 5.81 -1.25 -7.58
CA VAL A 77 6.54 -0.07 -8.05
C VAL A 77 5.99 0.30 -9.42
N GLU A 78 5.64 1.56 -9.64
CA GLU A 78 5.17 2.08 -10.93
C GLU A 78 6.36 2.70 -11.67
N GLU A 79 6.54 2.34 -12.95
CA GLU A 79 7.53 2.96 -13.84
C GLU A 79 6.79 3.93 -14.76
N GLU A 80 7.32 5.16 -14.90
CA GLU A 80 6.85 6.19 -15.84
C GLU A 80 7.69 6.18 -17.13
#